data_AF-A0A370R1C8-F1
#
_entry.id   AF-A0A370R1C8-F1
#
_cell.length_a   1.000
_cell.length_b   1.000
_cell.length_c   1.000
_cell.angle_alpha   90.00
_cell.angle_beta   90.00
_cell.angle_gamma   90.00
#
_symmetry.space_group_name_H-M   'P 1'
#
loop_
_entity.id
_entity.type
_entity.pdbx_description
1 polymer ?
#
loop_
_entity_poly.entity_id
_entity_poly.type
_entity_poly.pdbx_seq_one_letter_code
_entity_poly.pdbx_strand_id
1 'polypeptide(L)'
;MSASQTRPLAILLMGDAPLPVRGPNGNFDDMFLQLGDIDPAGAEIINLPQGERPRGPEHYRGAIVTGSPAMVTDALPWSEQTAVWLRQAADAGLPLFGTCYGHQLMAYAFGGEVGYHPQGMEIGTLEVELLPGAQQDPLLKQMPVRFRANMIHAQSVLRVPEGATVLARSAHDAHQAIRYRPNVFSTQFHPEFSGAVMQDYLTWIESENPENAALYRERLRTAADTPESRGILQTFVKNL
;
A
#
# COMPACT_ATOMS: atom_id res chain seq x y z
N MET A 1 38.45 5.55 8.51
CA MET A 1 37.55 5.60 7.33
C MET A 1 36.20 5.14 7.81
N SER A 2 35.28 6.08 8.07
CA SER A 2 33.93 5.74 8.54
C SER A 2 33.22 5.01 7.41
N ALA A 3 32.77 3.78 7.64
CA ALA A 3 31.82 3.16 6.73
C ALA A 3 30.64 4.14 6.62
N SER A 4 30.34 4.63 5.42
CA SER A 4 29.11 5.38 5.16
C SER A 4 27.97 4.45 5.53
N GLN A 5 27.43 4.56 6.74
CA GLN A 5 26.23 3.81 7.10
C GLN A 5 25.14 4.25 6.13
N THR A 6 24.68 3.30 5.31
CA THR A 6 23.58 3.50 4.40
C THR A 6 22.35 3.87 5.24
N ARG A 7 21.69 4.98 4.89
CA ARG A 7 20.47 5.42 5.57
C ARG A 7 19.41 4.30 5.53
N PRO A 8 18.69 4.02 6.63
CA PRO A 8 17.70 2.96 6.64
C PRO A 8 16.51 3.29 5.73
N LEU A 9 15.78 2.23 5.34
CA LEU A 9 14.44 2.34 4.78
C LEU A 9 13.43 2.45 5.93
N ALA A 10 12.59 3.48 5.94
CA ALA A 10 11.50 3.55 6.90
C ALA A 10 10.35 2.63 6.48
N ILE A 11 9.84 1.81 7.39
CA ILE A 11 8.55 1.14 7.26
C ILE A 11 7.61 1.79 8.27
N LEU A 12 6.76 2.69 7.77
CA LEU A 12 5.74 3.35 8.56
C LEU A 12 4.57 2.37 8.73
N LEU A 13 4.58 1.66 9.85
CA LEU A 13 3.56 0.68 10.22
C LEU A 13 2.31 1.43 10.70
N MET A 14 1.31 1.47 9.85
CA MET A 14 0.07 2.24 10.04
C MET A 14 -0.99 1.51 10.86
N GLY A 15 -0.69 0.28 11.27
CA GLY A 15 -1.59 -0.63 11.96
C GLY A 15 -1.13 -2.05 11.77
N ASP A 16 -1.80 -2.95 12.46
CA ASP A 16 -1.47 -4.36 12.40
C ASP A 16 -2.39 -5.12 11.45
N ALA A 17 -1.86 -6.16 10.83
CA ALA A 17 -2.68 -7.18 10.18
C ALA A 17 -3.58 -7.86 11.23
N PRO A 18 -4.83 -8.22 10.88
CA PRO A 18 -5.71 -8.98 11.76
C PRO A 18 -5.04 -10.29 12.23
N LEU A 19 -5.21 -10.64 13.51
CA LEU A 19 -4.61 -11.85 14.08
C LEU A 19 -4.89 -13.13 13.27
N PRO A 20 -6.11 -13.36 12.73
CA PRO A 20 -6.39 -14.52 11.89
C PRO A 20 -5.59 -14.58 10.58
N VAL A 21 -5.08 -13.44 10.10
CA VAL A 21 -4.31 -13.34 8.85
C VAL A 21 -2.80 -13.43 9.08
N ARG A 22 -2.31 -13.02 10.27
CA ARG A 22 -0.87 -12.97 10.54
C ARG A 22 -0.22 -14.33 10.34
N GLY A 23 -0.74 -15.37 10.99
CA GLY A 23 -0.33 -16.77 10.81
C GLY A 23 1.18 -16.94 10.54
N PRO A 24 1.58 -17.64 9.45
CA PRO A 24 2.98 -17.74 9.03
C PRO A 24 3.50 -16.52 8.24
N ASN A 25 2.61 -15.61 7.84
CA ASN A 25 2.93 -14.44 7.01
C ASN A 25 3.52 -13.26 7.83
N GLY A 26 3.33 -13.28 9.15
CA GLY A 26 3.73 -12.19 10.04
C GLY A 26 2.78 -11.00 9.99
N ASN A 27 3.23 -9.86 10.50
CA ASN A 27 2.51 -8.60 10.43
C ASN A 27 2.80 -7.88 9.09
N PHE A 28 2.21 -6.71 8.83
CA PHE A 28 2.42 -6.02 7.55
C PHE A 28 3.89 -5.68 7.29
N ASP A 29 4.63 -5.24 8.30
CA ASP A 29 6.08 -5.01 8.23
C ASP A 29 6.84 -6.25 7.79
N ASP A 30 6.55 -7.43 8.35
CA ASP A 30 7.14 -8.70 7.93
C ASP A 30 6.87 -8.99 6.44
N MET A 31 5.63 -8.78 5.98
CA MET A 31 5.25 -8.99 4.58
C MET A 31 6.01 -8.08 3.62
N PHE A 32 6.20 -6.81 3.98
CA PHE A 32 7.01 -5.86 3.20
C PHE A 32 8.49 -6.25 3.20
N LEU A 33 9.05 -6.60 4.36
CA LEU A 33 10.45 -7.04 4.49
C LEU A 33 10.72 -8.26 3.61
N GLN A 34 9.86 -9.28 3.71
CA GLN A 34 9.99 -10.53 2.97
C GLN A 34 9.85 -10.34 1.45
N LEU A 35 8.81 -9.63 0.98
CA LEU A 35 8.61 -9.44 -0.46
C LEU A 35 9.70 -8.55 -1.07
N GLY A 36 10.07 -7.49 -0.36
CA GLY A 36 11.05 -6.51 -0.81
C GLY A 36 12.49 -7.02 -0.78
N ASP A 37 12.75 -8.20 -0.19
CA ASP A 37 14.10 -8.69 0.12
C ASP A 37 14.90 -7.64 0.91
N ILE A 38 14.25 -7.03 1.91
CA ILE A 38 14.81 -5.95 2.72
C ILE A 38 15.47 -6.58 3.96
N ASP A 39 16.78 -6.35 4.11
CA ASP A 39 17.49 -6.69 5.34
C ASP A 39 16.87 -5.94 6.54
N PRO A 40 16.38 -6.62 7.58
CA PRO A 40 15.85 -5.98 8.78
C PRO A 40 16.84 -5.01 9.44
N ALA A 41 18.15 -5.24 9.35
CA ALA A 41 19.16 -4.33 9.87
C ALA A 41 19.27 -3.02 9.06
N GLY A 42 18.76 -3.01 7.82
CA GLY A 42 18.68 -1.86 6.93
C GLY A 42 17.31 -1.17 6.92
N ALA A 43 16.40 -1.57 7.81
CA ALA A 43 15.06 -1.00 7.94
C ALA A 43 14.81 -0.46 9.36
N GLU A 44 14.03 0.62 9.45
CA GLU A 44 13.48 1.13 10.72
C GLU A 44 11.96 0.95 10.65
N ILE A 45 11.42 0.04 11.45
CA ILE A 45 9.97 -0.15 11.60
C ILE A 45 9.49 0.86 12.64
N ILE A 46 8.49 1.65 12.28
CA ILE A 46 7.97 2.73 13.13
C ILE A 46 6.48 2.49 13.28
N ASN A 47 6.01 2.24 14.51
CA ASN A 47 4.61 1.94 14.81
C ASN A 47 3.83 3.21 15.18
N LEU A 48 3.20 3.82 14.18
CA LEU A 48 2.53 5.12 14.31
C LEU A 48 1.35 5.05 15.29
N PRO A 49 0.47 4.03 15.25
CA PRO A 49 -0.61 3.89 16.24
C PRO A 49 -0.14 3.76 17.69
N GLN A 50 1.06 3.22 17.93
CA GLN A 50 1.67 3.11 19.28
C GLN A 50 2.38 4.39 19.73
N GLY A 51 2.31 5.47 18.95
CA GLY A 51 2.86 6.78 19.30
C GLY A 51 4.32 6.98 18.93
N GLU A 52 4.94 6.02 18.24
CA GLU A 52 6.26 6.21 17.64
C GLU A 52 6.20 7.25 16.51
N ARG A 53 7.35 7.85 16.20
CA ARG A 53 7.44 8.90 15.18
C ARG A 53 8.68 8.72 14.31
N PRO A 54 8.55 8.87 12.98
CA PRO A 54 9.72 8.92 12.12
C PRO A 54 10.59 10.12 12.47
N ARG A 55 11.89 9.97 12.22
CA ARG A 55 12.84 11.08 12.26
C ARG A 55 12.65 11.99 11.05
N GLY A 56 13.49 13.01 10.92
CA GLY A 56 13.51 13.84 9.72
C GLY A 56 13.68 13.01 8.44
N PRO A 57 13.01 13.36 7.32
CA PRO A 57 13.09 12.61 6.07
C PRO A 57 14.51 12.35 5.57
N GLU A 58 15.45 13.25 5.86
CA GLU A 58 16.86 13.14 5.51
C GLU A 58 17.56 11.94 6.18
N HIS A 59 17.00 11.38 7.24
CA HIS A 59 17.52 10.18 7.90
C HIS A 59 17.34 8.92 7.05
N TYR A 60 16.40 8.93 6.10
CA TYR A 60 15.97 7.74 5.36
C TYR A 60 16.43 7.76 3.91
N ARG A 61 16.61 6.57 3.31
CA ARG A 61 16.80 6.44 1.85
C ARG A 61 15.49 6.33 1.07
N GLY A 62 14.41 5.97 1.77
CA GLY A 62 13.04 5.93 1.28
C GLY A 62 12.09 5.60 2.43
N ALA A 63 10.78 5.63 2.17
CA ALA A 63 9.79 5.16 3.11
C ALA A 63 8.67 4.37 2.43
N ILE A 64 8.23 3.31 3.11
CA ILE A 64 7.03 2.54 2.77
C ILE A 64 5.95 2.90 3.81
N VAL A 65 4.74 3.19 3.33
CA VAL A 65 3.55 3.45 4.16
C VAL A 65 2.61 2.25 4.01
N THR A 66 2.47 1.47 5.08
CA THR A 66 1.73 0.20 5.02
C THR A 66 0.22 0.41 4.91
N GLY A 67 -0.50 -0.69 4.67
CA GLY A 67 -1.94 -0.77 4.95
C GLY A 67 -2.24 -0.63 6.44
N SER A 68 -3.54 -0.50 6.76
CA SER A 68 -4.08 -0.43 8.12
C SER A 68 -5.54 -0.87 8.11
N PRO A 69 -6.06 -1.48 9.20
CA PRO A 69 -7.50 -1.65 9.39
C PRO A 69 -8.23 -0.34 9.74
N ALA A 70 -7.52 0.75 10.06
CA ALA A 70 -8.10 2.06 10.33
C ALA A 70 -8.65 2.72 9.06
N MET A 71 -9.51 3.73 9.23
CA MET A 71 -10.01 4.56 8.12
C MET A 71 -9.34 5.93 8.14
N VAL A 72 -8.96 6.46 6.98
CA VAL A 72 -8.35 7.81 6.90
C VAL A 72 -9.34 8.86 7.37
N THR A 73 -10.64 8.65 7.11
CA THR A 73 -11.72 9.56 7.55
C THR A 73 -11.90 9.64 9.05
N ASP A 74 -11.36 8.71 9.83
CA ASP A 74 -11.42 8.76 11.29
C ASP A 74 -10.51 9.87 11.84
N ALA A 75 -9.61 10.44 11.01
CA ALA A 75 -8.72 11.55 11.34
C ALA A 75 -7.96 11.34 12.65
N LEU A 76 -7.50 10.10 12.88
CA LEU A 76 -6.80 9.73 14.11
C LEU A 76 -5.53 10.60 14.26
N PRO A 77 -5.17 11.05 15.49
CA PRO A 77 -4.07 12.00 15.68
C PRO A 77 -2.73 11.55 15.09
N TRP A 78 -2.41 10.25 15.17
CA TRP A 78 -1.19 9.69 14.58
C TRP A 78 -1.23 9.72 13.05
N SER A 79 -2.42 9.60 12.45
CA SER A 79 -2.62 9.63 11.00
C SER A 79 -2.42 11.04 10.45
N GLU A 80 -3.04 12.05 11.08
CA GLU A 80 -2.86 13.46 10.72
C GLU A 80 -1.40 13.91 10.85
N GLN A 81 -0.72 13.48 11.92
CA GLN A 81 0.71 13.74 12.11
C GLN A 81 1.56 13.07 11.02
N THR A 82 1.20 11.85 10.63
CA THR A 82 1.88 11.14 9.53
C THR A 82 1.63 11.86 8.20
N ALA A 83 0.43 12.38 7.94
CA ALA A 83 0.14 13.18 6.75
C ALA A 83 1.01 14.45 6.67
N VAL A 84 1.27 15.12 7.81
CA VAL A 84 2.23 16.24 7.89
C VAL A 84 3.63 15.79 7.50
N TRP A 85 4.10 14.66 8.07
CA TRP A 85 5.42 14.12 7.75
C TRP A 85 5.55 13.71 6.28
N LEU A 86 4.51 13.11 5.69
CA LEU A 86 4.49 12.71 4.27
C LEU A 86 4.67 13.91 3.33
N ARG A 87 4.07 15.07 3.65
CA ARG A 87 4.31 16.32 2.91
C ARG A 87 5.77 16.74 2.99
N GLN A 88 6.33 16.77 4.20
CA GLN A 88 7.74 17.13 4.41
C GLN A 88 8.69 16.18 3.68
N ALA A 89 8.41 14.88 3.73
CA ALA A 89 9.21 13.86 3.05
C ALA A 89 9.15 14.00 1.52
N ALA A 90 7.96 14.24 0.97
CA ALA A 90 7.80 14.49 -0.46
C ALA A 90 8.51 15.77 -0.92
N ASP A 91 8.46 16.84 -0.13
CA ASP A 91 9.15 18.11 -0.41
C ASP A 91 10.68 17.98 -0.29
N ALA A 92 11.17 17.12 0.60
CA ALA A 92 12.58 16.78 0.72
C ALA A 92 13.09 15.83 -0.38
N GLY A 93 12.21 15.36 -1.28
CA GLY A 93 12.57 14.42 -2.34
C GLY A 93 12.85 13.00 -1.83
N LEU A 94 12.33 12.61 -0.66
CA LEU A 94 12.42 11.24 -0.18
C LEU A 94 11.54 10.31 -1.04
N PRO A 95 12.05 9.20 -1.59
CA PRO A 95 11.22 8.22 -2.26
C PRO A 95 10.15 7.64 -1.33
N LEU A 96 8.88 7.66 -1.74
CA LEU A 96 7.75 7.17 -0.95
C LEU A 96 6.94 6.14 -1.73
N PHE A 97 6.56 5.06 -1.05
CA PHE A 97 5.65 4.04 -1.57
C PHE A 97 4.50 3.78 -0.59
N GLY A 98 3.25 4.05 -0.99
CA GLY A 98 2.07 3.79 -0.17
C GLY A 98 1.26 2.60 -0.65
N THR A 99 0.72 1.81 0.28
CA THR A 99 -0.17 0.68 -0.03
C THR A 99 -1.48 0.78 0.73
N CYS A 100 -2.61 0.58 0.05
CA CYS A 100 -3.96 0.58 0.64
C CYS A 100 -4.23 1.82 1.52
N TYR A 101 -4.23 1.70 2.85
CA TYR A 101 -4.30 2.84 3.75
C TYR A 101 -3.21 3.88 3.47
N GLY A 102 -1.97 3.45 3.25
CA GLY A 102 -0.87 4.34 2.86
C GLY A 102 -1.12 5.04 1.53
N HIS A 103 -1.76 4.37 0.56
CA HIS A 103 -2.17 4.99 -0.69
C HIS A 103 -3.20 6.10 -0.47
N GLN A 104 -4.21 5.82 0.35
CA GLN A 104 -5.26 6.78 0.72
C GLN A 104 -4.69 7.95 1.51
N LEU A 105 -3.89 7.69 2.55
CA LEU A 105 -3.30 8.72 3.38
C LEU A 105 -2.37 9.63 2.58
N MET A 106 -1.60 9.08 1.63
CA MET A 106 -0.77 9.89 0.73
C MET A 106 -1.63 10.81 -0.14
N ALA A 107 -2.71 10.29 -0.75
CA ALA A 107 -3.63 11.13 -1.53
C ALA A 107 -4.21 12.26 -0.68
N TYR A 108 -4.70 11.95 0.52
CA TYR A 108 -5.21 12.94 1.48
C TYR A 108 -4.13 13.96 1.87
N ALA A 109 -2.93 13.50 2.24
CA ALA A 109 -1.83 14.34 2.66
C ALA A 109 -1.42 15.37 1.60
N PHE A 110 -1.58 15.03 0.32
CA PHE A 110 -1.25 15.87 -0.82
C PHE A 110 -2.44 16.69 -1.36
N GLY A 111 -3.59 16.69 -0.68
CA GLY A 111 -4.75 17.53 -1.02
C GLY A 111 -5.86 16.82 -1.82
N GLY A 112 -5.81 15.50 -1.93
CA GLY A 112 -6.88 14.68 -2.47
C GLY A 112 -8.04 14.49 -1.50
N GLU A 113 -9.07 13.78 -1.94
CA GLU A 113 -10.22 13.37 -1.12
C GLU A 113 -10.26 11.86 -0.98
N VAL A 114 -10.50 11.39 0.24
CA VAL A 114 -10.62 9.97 0.59
C VAL A 114 -11.92 9.77 1.34
N GLY A 115 -12.58 8.65 1.08
CA GLY A 115 -13.77 8.25 1.81
C GLY A 115 -14.18 6.83 1.45
N TYR A 116 -15.31 6.38 2.01
CA TYR A 116 -15.87 5.09 1.66
C TYR A 116 -16.20 5.03 0.17
N HIS A 117 -15.80 3.93 -0.47
CA HIS A 117 -16.12 3.73 -1.86
C HIS A 117 -17.65 3.64 -2.03
N PRO A 118 -18.27 4.39 -2.96
CA PRO A 118 -19.73 4.47 -3.06
C PRO A 118 -20.40 3.12 -3.42
N GLN A 119 -19.64 2.17 -3.97
CA GLN A 119 -20.11 0.82 -4.29
C GLN A 119 -19.73 -0.23 -3.22
N GLY A 120 -19.23 0.22 -2.06
CA GLY A 120 -18.79 -0.67 -0.98
C GLY A 120 -17.39 -1.25 -1.19
N MET A 121 -17.06 -2.28 -0.40
CA MET A 121 -15.73 -2.87 -0.30
C MET A 121 -15.31 -3.59 -1.59
N GLU A 122 -14.07 -3.39 -2.02
CA GLU A 122 -13.40 -4.21 -3.02
C GLU A 122 -12.57 -5.29 -2.33
N ILE A 123 -12.78 -6.56 -2.68
CA ILE A 123 -12.07 -7.68 -2.02
C ILE A 123 -11.80 -8.86 -2.96
N GLY A 124 -10.59 -9.42 -2.87
CA GLY A 124 -10.15 -10.64 -3.54
C GLY A 124 -8.93 -10.45 -4.44
N THR A 125 -8.71 -11.40 -5.35
CA THR A 125 -7.68 -11.28 -6.40
C THR A 125 -8.33 -10.84 -7.71
N LEU A 126 -8.34 -9.53 -8.00
CA LEU A 126 -9.06 -8.96 -9.15
C LEU A 126 -8.11 -8.39 -10.21
N GLU A 127 -8.66 -8.11 -11.40
CA GLU A 127 -7.90 -7.52 -12.52
C GLU A 127 -7.68 -6.02 -12.31
N VAL A 128 -6.46 -5.58 -12.60
CA VAL A 128 -6.04 -4.19 -12.69
C VAL A 128 -5.60 -3.90 -14.12
N GLU A 129 -6.07 -2.79 -14.67
CA GLU A 129 -5.73 -2.30 -16.00
C GLU A 129 -4.90 -1.02 -15.90
N LEU A 130 -3.76 -1.01 -16.58
CA LEU A 130 -2.94 0.17 -16.79
C LEU A 130 -3.62 1.17 -17.72
N LEU A 131 -3.55 2.45 -17.36
CA LEU A 131 -4.05 3.54 -18.18
C LEU A 131 -3.05 3.92 -19.29
N PRO A 132 -3.52 4.57 -20.39
CA PRO A 132 -2.63 5.08 -21.42
C PRO A 132 -1.51 5.95 -20.84
N GLY A 133 -0.26 5.67 -21.24
CA GLY A 133 0.92 6.38 -20.73
C GLY A 133 1.54 5.76 -19.47
N ALA A 134 0.85 4.84 -18.77
CA ALA A 134 1.38 4.23 -17.55
C ALA A 134 2.69 3.48 -17.74
N GLN A 135 2.93 2.90 -18.91
CA GLN A 135 4.19 2.21 -19.24
C GLN A 135 5.40 3.15 -19.38
N GLN A 136 5.21 4.47 -19.35
CA GLN A 136 6.31 5.43 -19.24
C GLN A 136 6.82 5.55 -17.79
N ASP A 137 6.02 5.10 -16.82
CA ASP A 137 6.40 5.11 -15.41
C ASP A 137 7.51 4.09 -15.12
N PRO A 138 8.60 4.45 -14.42
CA PRO A 138 9.71 3.54 -14.14
C PRO A 138 9.33 2.25 -13.43
N LEU A 139 8.27 2.27 -12.60
CA LEU A 139 7.80 1.09 -11.85
C LEU A 139 6.85 0.21 -12.67
N LEU A 140 6.24 0.74 -13.74
CA LEU A 140 5.20 0.06 -14.51
C LEU A 140 5.63 -0.26 -15.96
N LYS A 141 6.79 0.21 -16.41
CA LYS A 141 7.26 0.05 -17.80
C LYS A 141 7.39 -1.41 -18.29
N GLN A 142 7.55 -2.37 -17.37
CA GLN A 142 7.65 -3.81 -17.68
C GLN A 142 6.35 -4.58 -17.37
N MET A 143 5.33 -3.89 -16.87
CA MET A 143 4.06 -4.51 -16.51
C MET A 143 3.21 -4.77 -17.76
N PRO A 144 2.49 -5.91 -17.81
CA PRO A 144 1.46 -6.10 -18.82
C PRO A 144 0.35 -5.06 -18.63
N VAL A 145 -0.38 -4.74 -19.71
CA VAL A 145 -1.49 -3.77 -19.67
C VAL A 145 -2.56 -4.19 -18.67
N ARG A 146 -2.78 -5.50 -18.51
CA ARG A 146 -3.68 -6.07 -17.51
C ARG A 146 -2.95 -7.11 -16.69
N PHE A 147 -3.13 -7.07 -15.39
CA PHE A 147 -2.57 -8.03 -14.43
C PHE A 147 -3.56 -8.26 -13.29
N ARG A 148 -3.27 -9.22 -12.42
CA ARG A 148 -4.09 -9.47 -11.23
C ARG A 148 -3.38 -8.91 -9.99
N ALA A 149 -4.16 -8.42 -9.04
CA ALA A 149 -3.67 -7.93 -7.77
C ALA A 149 -4.60 -8.35 -6.62
N ASN A 150 -4.03 -8.51 -5.43
CA ASN A 150 -4.80 -8.77 -4.21
C ASN A 150 -5.29 -7.45 -3.62
N MET A 151 -6.55 -7.40 -3.20
CA MET A 151 -7.18 -6.18 -2.69
C MET A 151 -8.16 -6.48 -1.57
N ILE A 152 -8.21 -5.55 -0.63
CA ILE A 152 -9.19 -5.49 0.45
C ILE A 152 -9.23 -4.05 0.94
N HIS A 153 -10.29 -3.31 0.60
CA HIS A 153 -10.46 -1.95 1.09
C HIS A 153 -11.92 -1.50 1.03
N ALA A 154 -12.35 -0.75 2.04
CA ALA A 154 -13.67 -0.11 2.08
C ALA A 154 -13.62 1.38 1.69
N GLN A 155 -12.44 2.00 1.82
CA GLN A 155 -12.20 3.38 1.43
C GLN A 155 -11.34 3.44 0.17
N SER A 156 -11.55 4.50 -0.59
CA SER A 156 -10.84 4.78 -1.82
C SER A 156 -10.43 6.24 -1.87
N VAL A 157 -9.46 6.54 -2.71
CA VAL A 157 -9.27 7.91 -3.20
C VAL A 157 -10.49 8.26 -4.05
N LEU A 158 -11.25 9.26 -3.64
CA LEU A 158 -12.43 9.74 -4.37
C LEU A 158 -12.05 10.84 -5.37
N ARG A 159 -11.02 11.63 -5.02
CA ARG A 159 -10.42 12.63 -5.90
C ARG A 159 -8.91 12.65 -5.69
N VAL A 160 -8.16 12.51 -6.77
CA VAL A 160 -6.69 12.66 -6.71
C VAL A 160 -6.27 14.11 -6.47
N PRO A 161 -5.15 14.35 -5.78
CA PRO A 161 -4.61 15.70 -5.61
C PRO A 161 -4.15 16.32 -6.94
N GLU A 162 -4.08 17.64 -6.98
CA GLU A 162 -3.60 18.37 -8.15
C GLU A 162 -2.17 17.94 -8.54
N GLY A 163 -1.94 17.75 -9.84
CA GLY A 163 -0.64 17.33 -10.39
C GLY A 163 -0.33 15.84 -10.28
N ALA A 164 -1.15 15.05 -9.56
CA ALA A 164 -1.00 13.60 -9.54
C ALA A 164 -1.52 12.95 -10.83
N THR A 165 -0.87 11.86 -11.23
CA THR A 165 -1.25 11.07 -12.41
C THR A 165 -1.76 9.71 -11.98
N VAL A 166 -2.97 9.37 -12.39
CA VAL A 166 -3.54 8.03 -12.24
C VAL A 166 -2.97 7.13 -13.32
N LEU A 167 -2.45 5.96 -12.93
CA LEU A 167 -1.72 5.05 -13.82
C LEU A 167 -2.40 3.69 -13.96
N ALA A 168 -3.28 3.32 -13.05
CA ALA A 168 -4.04 2.08 -13.13
C ALA A 168 -5.40 2.21 -12.48
N ARG A 169 -6.33 1.36 -12.92
CA ARG A 169 -7.70 1.23 -12.39
C ARG A 169 -8.12 -0.23 -12.30
N SER A 170 -9.17 -0.53 -11.56
CA SER A 170 -9.94 -1.77 -11.66
C SER A 170 -11.32 -1.47 -12.24
N ALA A 171 -12.18 -2.49 -12.33
CA ALA A 171 -13.58 -2.28 -12.68
C ALA A 171 -14.37 -1.55 -11.56
N HIS A 172 -13.89 -1.62 -10.31
CA HIS A 172 -14.56 -1.05 -9.14
C HIS A 172 -14.00 0.34 -8.79
N ASP A 173 -12.68 0.48 -8.77
CA ASP A 173 -11.98 1.69 -8.32
C ASP A 173 -11.14 2.29 -9.46
N ALA A 174 -11.30 3.59 -9.70
CA ALA A 174 -10.60 4.33 -10.74
C ALA A 174 -9.13 4.61 -10.43
N HIS A 175 -8.69 4.46 -9.17
CA HIS A 175 -7.44 5.01 -8.65
C HIS A 175 -6.48 3.95 -8.09
N GLN A 176 -6.32 2.82 -8.77
CA GLN A 176 -5.52 1.69 -8.28
C GLN A 176 -4.02 1.96 -8.16
N ALA A 177 -3.46 2.83 -8.99
CA ALA A 177 -2.06 3.27 -8.88
C ALA A 177 -1.94 4.75 -9.21
N ILE A 178 -1.22 5.50 -8.36
CA ILE A 178 -1.05 6.95 -8.51
C ILE A 178 0.43 7.33 -8.38
N ARG A 179 0.89 8.18 -9.29
CA ARG A 179 2.17 8.88 -9.25
C ARG A 179 1.93 10.33 -8.84
N TYR A 180 2.49 10.75 -7.71
CA TYR A 180 2.34 12.12 -7.20
C TYR A 180 3.51 13.01 -7.59
N ARG A 181 4.71 12.44 -7.57
CA ARG A 181 6.00 13.07 -7.90
C ARG A 181 6.94 12.02 -8.47
N PRO A 182 8.06 12.37 -9.14
CA PRO A 182 8.95 11.39 -9.77
C PRO A 182 9.39 10.22 -8.88
N ASN A 183 9.47 10.45 -7.57
CA ASN A 183 9.89 9.51 -6.53
C ASN A 183 8.77 9.10 -5.55
N VAL A 184 7.52 9.56 -5.75
CA VAL A 184 6.39 9.32 -4.84
C VAL A 184 5.27 8.58 -5.57
N PHE A 185 5.00 7.35 -5.16
CA PHE A 185 4.07 6.43 -5.83
C PHE A 185 3.21 5.69 -4.80
N SER A 186 2.00 5.27 -5.17
CA SER A 186 1.21 4.39 -4.31
C SER A 186 0.27 3.48 -5.09
N THR A 187 -0.14 2.38 -4.45
CA THR A 187 -1.09 1.39 -4.97
C THR A 187 -2.24 1.17 -3.98
N GLN A 188 -3.48 1.12 -4.47
CA GLN A 188 -4.63 0.77 -3.63
C GLN A 188 -4.67 -0.73 -3.33
N PHE A 189 -4.29 -1.56 -4.31
CA PHE A 189 -4.05 -2.99 -4.11
C PHE A 189 -2.81 -3.27 -3.25
N HIS A 190 -2.73 -4.50 -2.75
CA HIS A 190 -1.70 -5.01 -1.85
C HIS A 190 -0.63 -5.82 -2.60
N PRO A 191 0.46 -5.18 -3.09
CA PRO A 191 1.56 -5.92 -3.69
C PRO A 191 2.24 -6.86 -2.68
N GLU A 192 2.21 -6.57 -1.38
CA GLU A 192 2.80 -7.39 -0.32
C GLU A 192 2.06 -8.72 -0.08
N PHE A 193 0.77 -8.81 -0.43
CA PHE A 193 -0.04 -10.01 -0.19
C PHE A 193 0.27 -11.15 -1.17
N SER A 194 0.45 -12.36 -0.63
CA SER A 194 0.40 -13.61 -1.40
C SER A 194 -1.06 -14.07 -1.59
N GLY A 195 -1.26 -15.08 -2.43
CA GLY A 195 -2.56 -15.75 -2.55
C GLY A 195 -3.01 -16.36 -1.22
N ALA A 196 -2.09 -16.89 -0.42
CA ALA A 196 -2.38 -17.44 0.91
C ALA A 196 -2.90 -16.36 1.87
N VAL A 197 -2.25 -15.20 1.94
CA VAL A 197 -2.72 -14.05 2.75
C VAL A 197 -4.14 -13.64 2.34
N MET A 198 -4.41 -13.60 1.03
CA MET A 198 -5.75 -13.25 0.52
C MET A 198 -6.80 -14.31 0.90
N GLN A 199 -6.44 -15.60 0.90
CA GLN A 199 -7.32 -16.68 1.34
C GLN A 199 -7.65 -16.58 2.84
N ASP A 200 -6.66 -16.25 3.67
CA ASP A 200 -6.86 -16.04 5.11
C ASP A 200 -7.80 -14.86 5.38
N TYR A 201 -7.61 -13.74 4.66
CA TYR A 201 -8.51 -12.59 4.73
C TYR A 201 -9.95 -12.93 4.35
N LEU A 202 -10.14 -13.64 3.23
CA LEU A 202 -11.48 -14.02 2.75
C LEU A 202 -12.18 -14.95 3.74
N THR A 203 -11.45 -15.90 4.34
CA THR A 203 -11.98 -16.82 5.35
C THR A 203 -12.38 -16.08 6.61
N TRP A 204 -11.53 -15.17 7.09
CA TRP A 204 -11.82 -14.36 8.27
C TRP A 204 -13.01 -13.41 8.05
N ILE A 205 -13.06 -12.70 6.92
CA ILE A 205 -14.17 -11.79 6.64
C ILE A 205 -15.49 -12.52 6.46
N GLU A 206 -15.47 -13.73 5.89
CA GLU A 206 -16.66 -14.59 5.86
C GLU A 206 -17.18 -14.89 7.26
N SER A 207 -16.31 -15.18 8.24
CA SER A 207 -16.76 -15.47 9.61
C SER A 207 -17.36 -14.25 10.31
N GLU A 208 -16.84 -13.05 10.02
CA GLU A 208 -17.35 -11.80 10.58
C GLU A 208 -18.63 -11.30 9.89
N ASN A 209 -18.85 -11.68 8.62
CA ASN A 209 -19.94 -11.17 7.78
C ASN A 209 -20.67 -12.33 7.07
N PRO A 210 -21.31 -13.25 7.82
CA PRO A 210 -21.87 -14.48 7.29
C PRO A 210 -23.00 -14.25 6.26
N GLU A 211 -23.67 -13.10 6.30
CA GLU A 211 -24.68 -12.71 5.32
C GLU A 211 -24.12 -12.55 3.90
N ASN A 212 -22.81 -12.30 3.77
CA ASN A 212 -22.10 -12.15 2.50
C ASN A 212 -21.27 -13.39 2.12
N ALA A 213 -21.41 -14.51 2.82
CA ALA A 213 -20.57 -15.71 2.66
C ALA A 213 -20.48 -16.24 1.22
N ALA A 214 -21.55 -16.16 0.44
CA ALA A 214 -21.55 -16.62 -0.95
C ALA A 214 -20.54 -15.87 -1.82
N LEU A 215 -20.44 -14.54 -1.63
CA LEU A 215 -19.47 -13.68 -2.32
C LEU A 215 -18.03 -14.06 -1.93
N TYR A 216 -17.75 -14.18 -0.64
CA TYR A 216 -16.40 -14.50 -0.17
C TYR A 216 -15.93 -15.89 -0.62
N ARG A 217 -16.81 -16.90 -0.61
CA ARG A 217 -16.52 -18.24 -1.15
C ARG A 217 -16.29 -18.24 -2.66
N GLU A 218 -16.93 -17.34 -3.41
CA GLU A 218 -16.62 -17.15 -4.83
C GLU A 218 -15.23 -16.56 -5.00
N ARG A 219 -14.90 -15.50 -4.26
CA ARG A 219 -13.59 -14.85 -4.32
C ARG A 219 -12.48 -15.80 -3.87
N LEU A 220 -12.72 -16.62 -2.86
CA LEU A 220 -11.77 -17.62 -2.33
C LEU A 220 -11.35 -18.62 -3.41
N ARG A 221 -12.28 -19.06 -4.27
CA ARG A 221 -11.99 -19.95 -5.40
C ARG A 221 -11.06 -19.35 -6.45
N THR A 222 -10.95 -18.03 -6.47
CA THR A 222 -10.12 -17.28 -7.44
C THR A 222 -8.91 -16.59 -6.80
N ALA A 223 -8.72 -16.76 -5.49
CA ALA A 223 -7.60 -16.16 -4.77
C ALA A 223 -6.28 -16.82 -5.20
N ALA A 224 -5.31 -16.00 -5.61
CA ALA A 224 -4.07 -16.49 -6.22
C ALA A 224 -2.89 -15.57 -5.93
N ASP A 225 -1.68 -16.09 -6.15
CA ASP A 225 -0.48 -15.27 -6.21
C ASP A 225 -0.53 -14.30 -7.40
N THR A 226 0.08 -13.13 -7.20
CA THR A 226 0.01 -12.00 -8.13
C THR A 226 1.42 -11.48 -8.45
N PRO A 227 2.25 -12.28 -9.14
CA PRO A 227 3.68 -11.99 -9.31
C PRO A 227 3.93 -10.63 -9.98
N GLU A 228 3.07 -10.22 -10.91
CA GLU A 228 3.18 -8.92 -11.57
C GLU A 228 3.00 -7.76 -10.57
N SER A 229 1.90 -7.73 -9.80
CA SER A 229 1.69 -6.65 -8.83
C SER A 229 2.76 -6.65 -7.73
N ARG A 230 3.20 -7.84 -7.30
CA ARG A 230 4.30 -8.02 -6.33
C ARG A 230 5.61 -7.41 -6.83
N GLY A 231 5.88 -7.52 -8.13
CA GLY A 231 7.09 -6.98 -8.77
C GLY A 231 7.21 -5.45 -8.70
N ILE A 232 6.11 -4.73 -8.52
CA ILE A 232 6.10 -3.26 -8.39
C ILE A 232 6.85 -2.84 -7.12
N LEU A 233 6.53 -3.45 -5.98
CA LEU A 233 7.22 -3.15 -4.71
C LEU A 233 8.71 -3.50 -4.80
N GLN A 234 9.04 -4.67 -5.37
CA GLN A 234 10.42 -5.10 -5.53
C GLN A 234 11.22 -4.11 -6.40
N THR A 235 10.60 -3.61 -7.47
CA THR A 235 11.21 -2.61 -8.34
C THR A 235 11.42 -1.29 -7.60
N PHE A 236 10.47 -0.85 -6.78
CA PHE A 236 10.63 0.32 -5.94
C PHE A 236 11.83 0.18 -5.00
N VAL A 237 11.89 -0.92 -4.22
CA VAL A 237 12.97 -1.17 -3.26
C VAL A 237 14.35 -1.26 -3.92
N LYS A 238 14.45 -1.88 -5.11
CA LYS A 238 15.70 -1.98 -5.88
C LYS A 238 16.20 -0.62 -6.40
N ASN A 239 15.32 0.37 -6.53
CA ASN A 239 15.65 1.69 -7.04
C ASN A 239 16.02 2.71 -5.93
N LEU A 240 16.04 2.28 -4.66
CA LEU A 240 16.39 3.12 -3.50
C LEU A 240 17.90 3.28 -3.27
#